data_AF-A0AAN5CIS1-F1
#
_entry.id   AF-A0AAN5CIS1-F1
#
_cell.length_a   1.000
_cell.length_b   1.000
_cell.length_c   1.000
_cell.angle_alpha   90.00
_cell.angle_beta   90.00
_cell.angle_gamma   90.00
#
_symmetry.space_group_name_H-M   'P 1'
#
loop_
_entity.id
_entity.type
_entity.pdbx_description
1 polymer ?
#
loop_
_entity_poly.entity_id
_entity_poly.type
_entity_poly.pdbx_seq_one_letter_code
_entity_poly.pdbx_strand_id
1 'polypeptide(L)'
;NDSFRFGLNIDRDFSMNTVRKFQTVYGVLMTLVLHPLAFYLLIFHTRNMSRALQIGYLFNQALLLLHDVWMCFLFRAYFLLPYPIMHCSGLLC
;
A
#
# COMPACT_ATOMS: atom_id res chain seq x y z
N ASN A 1 -20.47 -26.72 -25.67
CA ASN A 1 -20.79 -25.70 -24.64
C ASN A 1 -19.52 -25.57 -23.82
N ASP A 2 -18.48 -25.05 -24.45
CA ASP A 2 -17.10 -25.26 -24.00
C ASP A 2 -16.66 -23.96 -23.36
N SER A 3 -17.03 -23.80 -22.09
CA SER A 3 -16.53 -22.71 -21.26
C SER A 3 -15.02 -22.85 -21.19
N PHE A 4 -14.29 -22.01 -21.92
CA PHE A 4 -12.86 -21.81 -21.76
C PHE A 4 -12.59 -21.39 -20.31
N ARG A 5 -12.38 -22.36 -19.41
CA ARG A 5 -11.87 -22.14 -18.06
C ARG A 5 -10.41 -21.77 -18.20
N PHE A 6 -10.14 -20.51 -18.55
CA PHE A 6 -8.83 -19.91 -18.34
C PHE A 6 -8.48 -20.19 -16.88
N GLY A 7 -7.35 -20.86 -16.62
CA GLY A 7 -6.88 -21.25 -15.29
C GLY A 7 -6.58 -20.09 -14.34
N LEU A 8 -7.23 -18.94 -14.53
CA LEU A 8 -7.19 -17.72 -13.73
C LEU A 8 -7.42 -17.98 -12.24
N ASN A 9 -8.20 -19.00 -11.89
CA ASN A 9 -8.40 -19.39 -10.49
C ASN A 9 -7.12 -19.92 -9.84
N ILE A 10 -6.23 -20.59 -10.59
CA ILE A 10 -5.00 -21.18 -10.07
C ILE A 10 -3.97 -20.07 -9.74
N ASP A 11 -3.75 -19.13 -10.68
CA ASP A 11 -2.87 -17.98 -10.43
C ASP A 11 -3.43 -17.06 -9.34
N ARG A 12 -4.75 -16.83 -9.35
CA ARG A 12 -5.45 -16.08 -8.31
C ARG A 12 -5.28 -16.74 -6.94
N ASP A 13 -5.55 -18.03 -6.80
CA ASP A 13 -5.57 -18.68 -5.48
C ASP A 13 -4.16 -18.87 -4.89
N PHE A 14 -3.14 -19.02 -5.74
CA PHE A 14 -1.75 -19.12 -5.31
C PHE A 14 -1.15 -17.77 -4.91
N SER A 15 -1.25 -16.74 -5.77
CA SER A 15 -0.55 -15.47 -5.54
C SER A 15 -1.34 -14.52 -4.63
N MET A 16 -2.67 -14.48 -4.71
CA MET A 16 -3.47 -13.48 -3.99
C MET A 16 -3.39 -13.63 -2.49
N ASN A 17 -3.38 -14.87 -1.99
CA ASN A 17 -3.31 -15.09 -0.54
C ASN A 17 -1.98 -14.59 0.04
N THR A 18 -0.89 -14.84 -0.69
CA THR A 18 0.46 -14.38 -0.31
C THR A 18 0.54 -12.85 -0.39
N VAL A 19 0.07 -12.26 -1.49
CA VAL A 19 0.10 -10.81 -1.70
C VAL A 19 -0.79 -10.08 -0.70
N ARG A 20 -1.99 -10.60 -0.41
CA ARG A 20 -2.89 -10.01 0.59
C ARG A 20 -2.30 -10.06 1.99
N LYS A 21 -1.71 -11.19 2.39
CA LYS A 21 -1.04 -11.30 3.70
C LYS A 21 0.12 -10.32 3.78
N PHE A 22 0.95 -10.26 2.73
CA PHE A 22 2.06 -9.32 2.65
C PHE A 22 1.57 -7.87 2.72
N GLN A 23 0.57 -7.47 1.93
CA GLN A 23 0.01 -6.12 1.93
C GLN A 23 -0.62 -5.74 3.27
N THR A 24 -1.30 -6.66 3.96
CA THR A 24 -1.82 -6.39 5.31
C THR A 24 -0.69 -6.18 6.30
N VAL A 25 0.30 -7.09 6.34
CA VAL A 25 1.42 -6.99 7.29
C VAL A 25 2.26 -5.75 7.02
N TYR A 26 2.59 -5.51 5.75
CA TYR A 26 3.31 -4.33 5.31
C TYR A 26 2.55 -3.05 5.64
N GLY A 27 1.27 -2.97 5.29
CA GLY A 27 0.42 -1.81 5.58
C GLY A 27 0.36 -1.51 7.08
N VAL A 28 0.11 -2.52 7.91
CA VAL A 28 0.08 -2.35 9.37
C VAL A 28 1.42 -1.86 9.91
N LEU A 29 2.53 -2.47 9.48
CA LEU A 29 3.87 -2.11 9.96
C LEU A 29 4.27 -0.69 9.51
N MET A 30 4.02 -0.34 8.25
CA MET A 30 4.33 0.98 7.72
C MET A 30 3.48 2.08 8.40
N THR A 31 2.16 1.87 8.47
CA THR A 31 1.21 2.82 9.05
C THR A 31 1.40 3.02 10.56
N LEU A 32 1.67 1.96 11.34
CA LEU A 32 1.77 2.07 12.79
C LEU A 32 3.18 2.31 13.34
N VAL A 33 4.23 1.90 12.62
CA VAL A 33 5.60 1.99 13.14
C VAL A 33 6.39 3.05 12.39
N LEU A 34 6.49 2.93 11.06
CA LEU A 34 7.40 3.76 10.27
C LEU A 34 6.91 5.20 10.08
N HIS A 35 5.64 5.42 9.72
CA HIS A 35 5.14 6.79 9.56
C HIS A 35 5.13 7.57 10.88
N PRO A 36 4.65 7.04 12.01
CA PRO A 36 4.68 7.76 13.28
C PRO A 36 6.11 8.06 13.74
N LEU A 37 7.05 7.13 13.54
CA LEU A 37 8.46 7.34 13.83
C LEU A 37 9.07 8.45 12.95
N ALA A 38 8.76 8.46 11.66
CA ALA A 38 9.22 9.51 10.76
C ALA A 38 8.64 10.89 11.14
N PHE A 39 7.34 10.98 11.46
CA PHE A 39 6.73 12.20 11.96
C PHE A 39 7.36 12.66 13.28
N TYR A 40 7.61 11.72 14.21
CA TYR A 40 8.27 12.02 15.47
C TYR A 40 9.67 12.60 15.25
N LEU A 41 10.49 11.98 14.39
CA LEU A 41 11.81 12.50 14.05
C LEU A 41 11.73 13.89 13.41
N LEU A 42 10.80 14.07 12.46
CA LEU A 42 10.60 15.33 11.74
C LEU A 42 10.15 16.48 12.65
N ILE A 43 9.34 16.20 13.67
CA ILE A 43 8.81 17.20 14.60
C ILE A 43 9.80 17.49 15.72
N PHE A 44 10.35 16.46 16.37
CA PHE A 44 11.11 16.62 17.60
C PHE A 44 12.62 16.73 17.41
N HIS A 45 13.17 16.12 16.35
CA HIS A 45 14.63 16.06 16.16
C HIS A 45 15.18 17.09 15.17
N THR A 46 14.31 17.73 14.39
CA THR A 46 14.71 18.62 13.30
C THR A 46 14.93 20.06 13.76
N ARG A 47 15.93 20.29 14.61
CA ARG A 47 16.21 21.62 15.20
C ARG A 47 16.90 22.62 14.24
N ASN A 48 17.61 22.13 13.22
CA ASN A 48 18.46 22.95 12.34
C ASN A 48 17.96 23.07 10.88
N MET A 49 16.72 22.64 10.57
CA MET A 49 16.19 22.72 9.21
C MET A 49 15.49 24.06 8.95
N SER A 50 15.55 24.53 7.71
CA SER A 50 14.70 25.64 7.30
C SER A 50 13.23 25.23 7.37
N ARG A 51 12.36 26.14 7.85
CA ARG A 51 10.93 25.87 8.03
C ARG A 51 10.24 25.44 6.74
N ALA A 52 10.65 26.00 5.60
CA ALA A 52 10.14 25.64 4.29
C ALA A 52 10.44 24.17 3.93
N LEU A 53 11.65 23.69 4.22
CA LEU A 53 12.01 22.29 4.01
C LEU A 53 11.22 21.37 4.96
N GLN A 54 11.10 21.75 6.23
CA GLN A 54 10.37 20.94 7.21
C GLN A 54 8.91 20.71 6.80
N ILE A 55 8.22 21.74 6.31
CA ILE A 55 6.84 21.62 5.80
C ILE A 55 6.80 20.70 4.57
N GLY A 56 7.76 20.83 3.65
CA GLY A 56 7.85 19.96 2.48
C GLY A 56 8.00 18.48 2.86
N TYR A 57 8.86 18.17 3.83
CA TYR A 57 9.02 16.79 4.31
C TYR A 57 7.80 16.28 5.07
N LEU A 58 7.15 17.11 5.90
CA LEU A 58 5.91 16.73 6.58
C LEU A 58 4.80 16.43 5.57
N PHE A 59 4.65 17.26 4.54
CA PHE A 59 3.68 17.05 3.48
C PHE A 59 3.97 15.79 2.67
N ASN A 60 5.24 15.56 2.31
CA ASN A 60 5.65 14.34 1.63
C ASN A 60 5.37 13.09 2.49
N GLN A 61 5.64 13.16 3.79
CA GLN A 61 5.37 12.06 4.72
C GLN A 61 3.87 11.77 4.86
N ALA A 62 3.02 12.81 4.84
CA ALA A 62 1.57 12.67 4.85
C ALA A 62 1.04 12.05 3.54
N LEU A 63 1.60 12.44 2.40
CA LEU A 63 1.26 11.85 1.10
C LEU A 63 1.63 10.38 1.03
N LEU A 64 2.82 9.99 1.52
CA LEU A 64 3.20 8.58 1.58
C LEU A 64 2.26 7.77 2.50
N LEU A 65 1.92 8.31 3.68
CA LEU A 65 0.95 7.66 4.58
C LEU A 65 -0.39 7.45 3.88
N LEU A 66 -0.92 8.47 3.21
CA LEU A 66 -2.18 8.39 2.48
C LEU A 66 -2.10 7.36 1.34
N HIS A 67 -0.99 7.34 0.60
CA HIS A 67 -0.75 6.38 -0.46
C HIS A 67 -0.74 4.93 0.07
N ASP A 68 -0.05 4.68 1.18
CA ASP A 68 0.00 3.35 1.80
C ASP A 68 -1.37 2.92 2.32
N VAL A 69 -2.14 3.84 2.92
CA VAL A 69 -3.52 3.56 3.33
C VAL A 69 -4.40 3.21 2.12
N TRP A 70 -4.31 4.02 1.06
CA TRP A 70 -5.08 3.84 -0.17
C TRP A 70 -4.77 2.50 -0.85
N MET A 71 -3.49 2.18 -1.01
CA MET A 71 -3.05 0.99 -1.75
C MET A 71 -3.14 -0.29 -0.91
N CYS A 72 -2.81 -0.25 0.38
CA CYS A 72 -2.78 -1.47 1.20
C CYS A 72 -4.14 -1.87 1.78
N PHE A 73 -5.05 -0.89 1.98
CA PHE A 73 -6.35 -1.12 2.63
C PHE A 73 -7.57 -0.80 1.75
N LEU A 74 -7.62 0.35 1.07
CA LEU A 74 -8.83 0.81 0.37
C LEU A 74 -9.04 0.11 -0.97
N PHE A 75 -8.05 0.15 -1.86
CA PHE A 75 -8.17 -0.43 -3.20
C PHE A 75 -7.57 -1.83 -3.25
N ARG A 76 -6.34 -2.02 -2.76
CA ARG A 76 -5.66 -3.33 -2.83
C ARG A 76 -5.78 -3.97 -4.22
N ALA A 77 -5.39 -3.20 -5.24
CA ALA A 77 -5.42 -3.66 -6.62
C ALA A 77 -4.29 -4.68 -6.85
N TYR A 78 -4.62 -5.77 -7.53
CA TYR A 78 -3.67 -6.78 -7.96
C TYR A 78 -3.83 -7.05 -9.45
N PHE A 79 -2.73 -6.97 -10.18
CA PHE A 79 -2.67 -7.35 -11.59
C PHE A 79 -2.48 -8.86 -11.68
N LEU A 80 -3.44 -9.56 -12.31
CA LEU A 80 -3.27 -10.99 -12.58
C LEU A 80 -2.36 -11.18 -13.79
N LEU A 81 -1.04 -11.20 -13.58
CA LEU A 81 -0.13 -11.59 -14.66
C LEU A 81 -0.42 -13.02 -15.15
N PRO A 82 -0.33 -13.32 -16.45
CA PRO A 82 0.05 -12.43 -17.57
C PRO A 82 -1.12 -11.65 -18.19
N TYR A 83 -2.32 -11.71 -17.60
CA TYR A 83 -3.51 -11.09 -18.16
C TYR A 83 -3.62 -9.60 -17.78
N PRO A 84 -4.15 -8.73 -18.65
CA PRO A 84 -4.40 -7.32 -18.34
C PRO A 84 -5.65 -7.14 -17.45
N ILE A 85 -5.92 -8.09 -16.56
CA ILE A 85 -7.10 -8.08 -15.69
C ILE A 85 -6.66 -7.58 -14.30
N MET A 86 -7.30 -6.50 -13.85
CA MET A 86 -7.13 -6.00 -12.49
C MET A 86 -8.19 -6.63 -11.60
N HIS A 87 -7.76 -7.24 -10.51
CA HIS A 87 -8.64 -7.70 -9.45
C HIS A 87 -8.46 -6.82 -8.24
N CYS A 88 -9.58 -6.35 -7.71
CA CYS A 88 -9.61 -5.44 -6.58
C CYS A 88 -10.18 -6.15 -5.35
N SER A 89 -9.68 -5.85 -4.15
CA SER A 89 -10.07 -6.57 -2.92
C SER A 89 -9.98 -5.73 -1.65
N GLY A 90 -9.83 -4.42 -1.78
CA GLY A 90 -9.90 -3.52 -0.63
C GLY A 90 -11.34 -3.16 -0.29
N LEU A 91 -11.52 -2.35 0.74
CA LEU A 91 -12.84 -1.93 1.25
C LEU A 91 -13.70 -1.15 0.24
N LEU A 92 -13.07 -0.46 -0.70
CA LEU A 92 -13.76 0.37 -1.71
C LEU A 92 -13.88 -0.34 -3.07
N CYS A 93 -13.60 -1.64 -3.08
CA CYS A 93 -13.86 -2.57 -4.16
C CYS A 93 -14.83 -3.66 -3.65
#